data_AF-A0A940AA90-F1
#
_entry.id   AF-A0A940AA90-F1
#
_cell.length_a   1.000
_cell.length_b   1.000
_cell.length_c   1.000
_cell.angle_alpha   90.00
_cell.angle_beta   90.00
_cell.angle_gamma   90.00
#
_symmetry.space_group_name_H-M   'P 1'
#
loop_
_entity.id
_entity.type
_entity.pdbx_description
1 polymer ?
#
loop_
_entity_poly.entity_id
_entity_poly.type
_entity_poly.pdbx_seq_one_letter_code
_entity_poly.pdbx_strand_id
1 'polypeptide(L)'
;GTETELRDLIKTFKSKGIGTIADVVVNHRKNVSNWVDFPRETYNGVTYELKSTDICSDDDGGATKNWATSNGYSLSNNTDTGEGWDGMRDLDHNSSNVQTNVKAYLKMLLNDLGYVGFRYDMVKGYAGKFTGMYNNDAQPTYSVGEYWDGNASQVKNWLNATKVDGNIMSAAFDFPFRYTVRDAVNGDWRKLGNTSLISDNNYKRYSVTFVENHDTEKRSNAAQDPIRKDTLAANAFMLAMPGTPSVFLKHWMDCKNDIKAMIDVRKAAGIHNESSAFNAASSQGYYVVIVDNKLLCVVGTSAGTYTPTNANYVKVLSGYHYAYYLNKSMATAWADLSSGEYKGEQTVTLTAVAQDGTQVVYTTDGSTPTASSTKVSSGSKITIPIGTTVLKAGILVNGVVSGIITRTYTCTEYIPFNPYTITVYCNGDQVGWTGYINFWTWGGDGSHSPKNSSWPGDKVTTSTVIDGKTWYYKTFTINSETDCVNFVFSTGSGSPQTVDVNDIRTDAYCEVSTTQDGGKYLVNTTTGINEPVYDDSTLAFHPYIYTLDGRMICQVQKGEDLTRIIKSLPKGIYIVNGKKVINL
;
A
#
# COMPACT_ATOMS: atom_id res chain seq x y z
N GLY A 1 2.33 14.28 -0.49
CA GLY A 1 1.06 14.93 -0.13
C GLY A 1 1.33 16.07 0.83
N THR A 2 0.35 16.94 1.00
CA THR A 2 0.36 18.03 1.99
C THR A 2 0.06 17.49 3.40
N GLU A 3 0.26 18.31 4.43
CA GLU A 3 -0.09 17.93 5.81
C GLU A 3 -1.59 17.65 5.96
N THR A 4 -2.46 18.43 5.32
CA THR A 4 -3.92 18.22 5.34
C THR A 4 -4.28 16.84 4.81
N GLU A 5 -3.72 16.46 3.66
CA GLU A 5 -3.96 15.13 3.06
C GLU A 5 -3.49 14.00 3.99
N LEU A 6 -2.34 14.18 4.65
CA LEU A 6 -1.82 13.20 5.60
C LEU A 6 -2.76 13.03 6.80
N ARG A 7 -3.24 14.13 7.39
CA ARG A 7 -4.17 14.09 8.52
C ARG A 7 -5.49 13.44 8.14
N ASP A 8 -6.02 13.73 6.96
CA ASP A 8 -7.24 13.10 6.44
C ASP A 8 -7.07 11.59 6.23
N LEU A 9 -5.90 11.16 5.73
CA LEU A 9 -5.55 9.75 5.60
C LEU A 9 -5.53 9.05 6.97
N ILE A 10 -4.82 9.60 7.95
CA ILE A 10 -4.71 9.03 9.31
C ILE A 10 -6.09 8.95 9.96
N LYS A 11 -6.89 10.02 9.87
CA LYS A 11 -8.26 10.06 10.38
C LYS A 11 -9.14 8.98 9.76
N THR A 12 -9.01 8.77 8.45
CA THR A 12 -9.76 7.74 7.73
C THR A 12 -9.42 6.34 8.22
N PHE A 13 -8.13 6.01 8.36
CA PHE A 13 -7.71 4.72 8.91
C PHE A 13 -8.20 4.51 10.34
N LYS A 14 -8.05 5.53 11.20
CA LYS A 14 -8.48 5.49 12.59
C LYS A 14 -9.98 5.25 12.73
N SER A 15 -10.81 5.90 11.90
CA SER A 15 -12.27 5.68 11.88
C SER A 15 -12.67 4.24 11.56
N LYS A 16 -11.78 3.48 10.90
CA LYS A 16 -11.94 2.06 10.57
C LYS A 16 -11.24 1.12 11.56
N GLY A 17 -10.76 1.65 12.69
CA GLY A 17 -10.04 0.87 13.71
C GLY A 17 -8.63 0.45 13.30
N ILE A 18 -8.02 1.13 12.32
CA ILE A 18 -6.66 0.85 11.85
C ILE A 18 -5.73 1.93 12.39
N GLY A 19 -4.66 1.52 13.08
CA GLY A 19 -3.58 2.41 13.50
C GLY A 19 -2.55 2.63 12.40
N THR A 20 -2.01 3.84 12.30
CA THR A 20 -0.89 4.19 11.42
C THR A 20 0.39 4.38 12.23
N ILE A 21 1.52 3.88 11.73
CA ILE A 21 2.84 4.16 12.31
C ILE A 21 3.64 5.07 11.38
N ALA A 22 4.42 5.98 11.95
CA ALA A 22 5.30 6.87 11.19
C ALA A 22 6.66 6.21 10.95
N ASP A 23 7.23 6.41 9.77
CA ASP A 23 8.63 6.08 9.50
C ASP A 23 9.52 7.21 10.02
N VAL A 24 10.35 6.90 11.01
CA VAL A 24 11.13 7.86 11.81
C VAL A 24 12.60 7.71 11.43
N VAL A 25 13.10 8.71 10.71
CA VAL A 25 14.52 8.81 10.31
C VAL A 25 15.22 9.78 11.26
N VAL A 26 15.96 9.23 12.22
CA VAL A 26 16.65 10.00 13.26
C VAL A 26 18.11 9.62 13.44
N ASN A 27 18.63 8.66 12.66
CA ASN A 27 20.05 8.34 12.62
C ASN A 27 20.86 9.55 12.09
N HIS A 28 20.40 10.09 10.96
CA HIS A 28 21.04 11.17 10.25
C HIS A 28 20.03 12.24 9.84
N ARG A 29 20.52 13.43 9.50
CA ARG A 29 19.67 14.51 8.97
C ARG A 29 20.38 15.33 7.90
N LYS A 30 19.60 15.74 6.90
CA LYS A 30 20.06 16.62 5.83
C LYS A 30 20.28 18.04 6.36
N ASN A 31 21.38 18.64 5.94
CA ASN A 31 21.74 20.03 6.20
C ASN A 31 21.04 21.01 5.22
N VAL A 32 21.16 22.32 5.44
CA VAL A 32 20.41 23.34 4.68
C VAL A 32 21.27 24.02 3.63
N SER A 33 22.33 24.71 4.06
CA SER A 33 23.16 25.56 3.20
C SER A 33 24.64 25.20 3.23
N ASN A 34 25.09 24.51 4.27
CA ASN A 34 26.47 24.07 4.42
C ASN A 34 26.53 22.67 5.05
N TRP A 35 27.70 22.21 5.47
CA TRP A 35 27.86 20.83 5.93
C TRP A 35 27.26 20.59 7.32
N VAL A 36 27.07 21.63 8.14
CA VAL A 36 26.81 21.49 9.58
C VAL A 36 25.61 22.32 10.09
N ASP A 37 24.84 22.93 9.19
CA ASP A 37 23.63 23.66 9.54
C ASP A 37 22.37 22.79 9.40
N PHE A 38 21.35 23.10 10.18
CA PHE A 38 20.08 22.37 10.19
C PHE A 38 18.90 23.33 10.14
N PRO A 39 17.72 22.86 9.67
CA PRO A 39 16.52 23.68 9.68
C PRO A 39 16.12 24.04 11.12
N ARG A 40 15.57 25.25 11.27
CA ARG A 40 15.00 25.75 12.52
C ARG A 40 13.49 25.62 12.46
N GLU A 41 12.92 24.84 13.36
CA GLU A 41 11.50 24.44 13.33
C GLU A 41 10.81 24.91 14.62
N THR A 42 9.59 25.44 14.53
CA THR A 42 8.82 25.87 15.72
C THR A 42 7.58 25.02 15.86
N TYR A 43 7.43 24.39 17.02
CA TYR A 43 6.28 23.56 17.37
C TYR A 43 5.79 23.92 18.77
N ASN A 44 4.49 24.19 18.91
CA ASN A 44 3.85 24.64 20.16
C ASN A 44 4.59 25.81 20.85
N GLY A 45 5.06 26.78 20.07
CA GLY A 45 5.76 27.96 20.57
C GLY A 45 7.19 27.71 21.05
N VAL A 46 7.71 26.49 20.92
CA VAL A 46 9.12 26.14 21.20
C VAL A 46 9.85 25.99 19.88
N THR A 47 11.02 26.62 19.77
CA THR A 47 11.88 26.48 18.60
C THR A 47 12.94 25.43 18.84
N TYR A 48 13.01 24.48 17.91
CA TYR A 48 13.91 23.34 17.85
C TYR A 48 14.91 23.55 16.72
N GLU A 49 16.19 23.31 17.00
CA GLU A 49 17.26 23.45 16.02
C GLU A 49 18.44 22.57 16.45
N LEU A 50 18.85 21.67 15.57
CA LEU A 50 20.10 20.94 15.70
C LEU A 50 21.26 21.86 15.32
N LYS A 51 22.44 21.62 15.89
CA LYS A 51 23.65 22.44 15.71
C LYS A 51 24.79 21.59 15.18
N SER A 52 25.87 22.24 14.76
CA SER A 52 27.10 21.53 14.36
C SER A 52 27.62 20.61 15.49
N THR A 53 27.45 21.01 16.75
CA THR A 53 27.82 20.23 17.94
C THR A 53 26.91 19.02 18.21
N ASP A 54 25.86 18.84 17.43
CA ASP A 54 24.97 17.67 17.48
C ASP A 54 25.33 16.61 16.43
N ILE A 55 26.40 16.83 15.65
CA ILE A 55 26.93 15.88 14.66
C ILE A 55 28.04 15.05 15.32
N CYS A 56 28.04 13.75 15.06
CA CYS A 56 29.09 12.82 15.51
C CYS A 56 30.49 13.30 15.09
N SER A 57 31.50 13.08 15.93
CA SER A 57 32.85 13.60 15.71
C SER A 57 33.64 12.87 14.61
N ASP A 58 33.22 11.66 14.27
CA ASP A 58 33.76 10.74 13.27
C ASP A 58 32.86 10.59 12.03
N ASP A 59 31.80 11.40 11.96
CA ASP A 59 30.89 11.55 10.84
C ASP A 59 31.64 11.73 9.49
N ASP A 60 31.19 11.02 8.45
CA ASP A 60 31.89 10.82 7.16
C ASP A 60 33.36 10.35 7.31
N GLY A 61 33.64 9.47 8.28
CA GLY A 61 35.02 9.04 8.56
C GLY A 61 35.93 10.20 9.01
N GLY A 62 35.34 11.25 9.59
CA GLY A 62 36.00 12.47 10.04
C GLY A 62 36.07 13.61 9.01
N ALA A 63 35.54 13.42 7.79
CA ALA A 63 35.56 14.47 6.77
C ALA A 63 34.77 15.71 7.21
N THR A 64 33.61 15.52 7.84
CA THR A 64 32.80 16.63 8.35
C THR A 64 33.55 17.42 9.42
N LYS A 65 34.29 16.75 10.30
CA LYS A 65 35.09 17.42 11.34
C LYS A 65 36.22 18.26 10.76
N ASN A 66 36.89 17.76 9.73
CA ASN A 66 37.94 18.50 9.02
C ASN A 66 37.37 19.75 8.34
N TRP A 67 36.22 19.61 7.67
CA TRP A 67 35.52 20.74 7.06
C TRP A 67 35.08 21.75 8.11
N ALA A 68 34.44 21.29 9.20
CA ALA A 68 33.93 22.14 10.27
C ALA A 68 35.05 22.98 10.89
N THR A 69 36.17 22.34 11.25
CA THR A 69 37.34 23.00 11.84
C THR A 69 37.90 24.08 10.91
N SER A 70 38.01 23.78 9.61
CA SER A 70 38.51 24.73 8.60
C SER A 70 37.59 25.93 8.39
N ASN A 71 36.31 25.80 8.73
CA ASN A 71 35.29 26.84 8.56
C ASN A 71 34.85 27.48 9.88
N GLY A 72 35.59 27.25 10.99
CA GLY A 72 35.33 27.88 12.28
C GLY A 72 34.20 27.26 13.10
N TYR A 73 33.79 26.03 12.78
CA TYR A 73 32.79 25.26 13.52
C TYR A 73 33.43 24.18 14.39
N SER A 74 32.70 23.75 15.41
CA SER A 74 33.02 22.56 16.21
C SER A 74 31.90 21.55 16.12
N LEU A 75 32.25 20.27 16.10
CA LEU A 75 31.31 19.14 16.16
C LEU A 75 31.15 18.64 17.60
N SER A 76 30.35 17.57 17.79
CA SER A 76 30.34 16.85 19.05
C SER A 76 31.74 16.32 19.41
N ASN A 77 31.93 16.04 20.69
CA ASN A 77 33.09 15.28 21.18
C ASN A 77 32.84 13.76 21.17
N ASN A 78 31.59 13.34 20.98
CA ASN A 78 31.23 11.92 20.92
C ASN A 78 31.39 11.40 19.50
N THR A 79 31.86 10.16 19.38
CA THR A 79 31.77 9.40 18.14
C THR A 79 30.36 8.83 17.99
N ASP A 80 30.08 8.32 16.79
CA ASP A 80 28.90 7.52 16.57
C ASP A 80 28.81 6.35 17.56
N THR A 81 27.59 5.99 17.94
CA THR A 81 27.30 4.86 18.81
C THR A 81 26.85 3.61 18.06
N GLY A 82 26.73 3.69 16.73
CA GLY A 82 26.44 2.61 15.80
C GLY A 82 27.28 2.71 14.53
N GLU A 83 26.71 2.25 13.41
CA GLU A 83 27.34 2.33 12.09
C GLU A 83 27.12 3.70 11.43
N GLY A 84 28.20 4.39 11.10
CA GLY A 84 28.11 5.67 10.39
C GLY A 84 27.61 5.55 8.95
N TRP A 85 27.04 6.63 8.42
CA TRP A 85 26.52 6.72 7.07
C TRP A 85 26.96 8.01 6.36
N ASP A 86 27.57 7.88 5.19
CA ASP A 86 28.18 9.02 4.48
C ASP A 86 27.19 9.88 3.66
N GLY A 87 25.91 9.48 3.61
CA GLY A 87 24.90 10.15 2.80
C GLY A 87 24.38 11.47 3.40
N MET A 88 24.40 11.62 4.72
CA MET A 88 23.95 12.80 5.47
C MET A 88 24.69 12.89 6.82
N ARG A 89 24.37 13.88 7.66
CA ARG A 89 25.05 14.07 8.95
C ARG A 89 24.48 13.16 10.02
N ASP A 90 25.33 12.29 10.56
CA ASP A 90 25.00 11.39 11.67
C ASP A 90 24.86 12.18 12.97
N LEU A 91 23.75 11.94 13.69
CA LEU A 91 23.40 12.68 14.89
C LEU A 91 24.01 12.06 16.14
N ASP A 92 24.63 12.87 16.99
CA ASP A 92 25.12 12.43 18.30
C ASP A 92 23.94 12.25 19.26
N HIS A 93 23.44 11.03 19.35
CA HIS A 93 22.37 10.69 20.27
C HIS A 93 22.72 10.84 21.76
N ASN A 94 23.99 11.03 22.15
CA ASN A 94 24.33 11.41 23.52
C ASN A 94 24.08 12.91 23.79
N SER A 95 23.95 13.75 22.76
CA SER A 95 23.63 15.17 22.91
C SER A 95 22.23 15.33 23.53
N SER A 96 22.16 16.12 24.60
CA SER A 96 20.87 16.48 25.21
C SER A 96 19.99 17.29 24.26
N ASN A 97 20.59 18.06 23.33
CA ASN A 97 19.84 18.79 22.33
C ASN A 97 19.22 17.82 21.31
N VAL A 98 19.98 16.87 20.77
CA VAL A 98 19.45 15.80 19.89
C VAL A 98 18.31 15.07 20.56
N GLN A 99 18.49 14.60 21.80
CA GLN A 99 17.45 13.89 22.53
C GLN A 99 16.19 14.73 22.73
N THR A 100 16.34 16.03 23.01
CA THR A 100 15.20 16.95 23.18
C THR A 100 14.44 17.14 21.87
N ASN A 101 15.15 17.33 20.76
CA ASN A 101 14.57 17.50 19.43
C ASN A 101 13.82 16.23 19.01
N VAL A 102 14.43 15.04 19.16
CA VAL A 102 13.80 13.77 18.80
C VAL A 102 12.56 13.50 19.66
N LYS A 103 12.62 13.70 20.98
CA LYS A 103 11.45 13.53 21.86
C LYS A 103 10.29 14.44 21.48
N ALA A 104 10.57 15.70 21.16
CA ALA A 104 9.55 16.65 20.69
C ALA A 104 8.93 16.21 19.35
N TYR A 105 9.77 15.79 18.40
CA TYR A 105 9.33 15.27 17.10
C TYR A 105 8.40 14.06 17.26
N LEU A 106 8.79 13.06 18.06
CA LEU A 106 7.98 11.87 18.29
C LEU A 106 6.64 12.19 18.97
N LYS A 107 6.64 13.12 19.94
CA LYS A 107 5.40 13.59 20.58
C LYS A 107 4.49 14.35 19.60
N MET A 108 5.04 15.13 18.68
CA MET A 108 4.26 15.77 17.61
C MET A 108 3.60 14.72 16.72
N LEU A 109 4.32 13.69 16.28
CA LEU A 109 3.76 12.61 15.46
C LEU A 109 2.57 11.90 16.15
N LEU A 110 2.70 11.58 17.43
CA LEU A 110 1.64 10.88 18.17
C LEU A 110 0.47 11.80 18.54
N ASN A 111 0.77 12.93 19.19
CA ASN A 111 -0.26 13.75 19.85
C ASN A 111 -0.95 14.72 18.91
N ASP A 112 -0.27 15.14 17.84
CA ASP A 112 -0.83 16.10 16.88
C ASP A 112 -1.23 15.42 15.57
N LEU A 113 -0.30 14.73 14.89
CA LEU A 113 -0.64 14.09 13.61
C LEU A 113 -1.54 12.85 13.79
N GLY A 114 -1.55 12.24 14.96
CA GLY A 114 -2.46 11.14 15.32
C GLY A 114 -1.95 9.75 14.95
N TYR A 115 -0.65 9.59 14.69
CA TYR A 115 -0.02 8.27 14.59
C TYR A 115 -0.16 7.49 15.91
N VAL A 116 -0.13 6.17 15.83
CA VAL A 116 -0.17 5.30 17.03
C VAL A 116 1.21 4.77 17.41
N GLY A 117 2.22 4.96 16.57
CA GLY A 117 3.53 4.35 16.78
C GLY A 117 4.56 4.67 15.70
N PHE A 118 5.68 3.96 15.74
CA PHE A 118 6.87 4.27 14.95
C PHE A 118 7.50 3.04 14.28
N ARG A 119 8.01 3.21 13.06
CA ARG A 119 9.08 2.40 12.47
C ARG A 119 10.34 3.24 12.53
N TYR A 120 11.35 2.81 13.27
CA TYR A 120 12.64 3.52 13.29
C TYR A 120 13.52 3.01 12.15
N ASP A 121 13.90 3.94 11.28
CA ASP A 121 14.85 3.74 10.20
C ASP A 121 16.27 3.54 10.74
N MET A 122 17.04 2.67 10.07
CA MET A 122 18.49 2.52 10.26
C MET A 122 18.93 2.47 11.74
N VAL A 123 18.24 1.71 12.59
CA VAL A 123 18.55 1.63 14.04
C VAL A 123 19.89 0.96 14.37
N LYS A 124 20.61 0.50 13.34
CA LYS A 124 22.00 0.04 13.44
C LYS A 124 22.99 1.20 13.49
N GLY A 125 22.58 2.39 13.06
CA GLY A 125 23.37 3.61 13.09
C GLY A 125 23.49 4.27 14.46
N TYR A 126 22.77 3.81 15.48
CA TYR A 126 22.93 4.33 16.84
C TYR A 126 22.59 3.28 17.90
N ALA A 127 23.08 3.46 19.13
CA ALA A 127 22.87 2.49 20.19
C ALA A 127 21.38 2.32 20.55
N GLY A 128 20.90 1.07 20.61
CA GLY A 128 19.49 0.75 20.90
C GLY A 128 18.92 1.34 22.19
N LYS A 129 19.78 1.70 23.17
CA LYS A 129 19.38 2.41 24.40
C LYS A 129 18.61 3.71 24.11
N PHE A 130 18.91 4.39 23.00
CA PHE A 130 18.24 5.63 22.62
C PHE A 130 16.84 5.36 22.11
N THR A 131 16.63 4.36 21.26
CA THR A 131 15.26 3.90 20.90
C THR A 131 14.46 3.55 22.15
N GLY A 132 15.07 2.85 23.12
CA GLY A 132 14.45 2.56 24.41
C GLY A 132 14.03 3.81 25.18
N MET A 133 14.94 4.78 25.31
CA MET A 133 14.68 6.08 25.94
C MET A 133 13.55 6.84 25.24
N TYR A 134 13.57 6.89 23.91
CA TYR A 134 12.59 7.62 23.12
C TYR A 134 11.20 7.00 23.22
N ASN A 135 11.09 5.67 23.15
CA ASN A 135 9.82 4.99 23.36
C ASN A 135 9.32 5.13 24.80
N ASN A 136 10.20 5.12 25.80
CA ASN A 136 9.82 5.38 27.18
C ASN A 136 9.30 6.81 27.40
N ASP A 137 9.82 7.81 26.69
CA ASP A 137 9.32 9.19 26.78
C ASP A 137 8.04 9.42 25.97
N ALA A 138 7.96 8.88 24.76
CA ALA A 138 6.85 9.12 23.84
C ALA A 138 5.63 8.20 24.07
N GLN A 139 5.82 7.03 24.68
CA GLN A 139 4.78 6.03 24.98
C GLN A 139 3.92 5.65 23.74
N PRO A 140 4.52 5.22 22.61
CA PRO A 140 3.75 4.76 21.45
C PRO A 140 2.99 3.46 21.76
N THR A 141 1.88 3.22 21.07
CA THR A 141 1.17 1.93 21.14
C THR A 141 1.99 0.80 20.53
N TYR A 142 2.78 1.10 19.49
CA TYR A 142 3.63 0.11 18.83
C TYR A 142 4.91 0.75 18.31
N SER A 143 6.01 0.00 18.34
CA SER A 143 7.28 0.42 17.74
C SER A 143 8.03 -0.77 17.15
N VAL A 144 8.67 -0.56 15.99
CA VAL A 144 9.56 -1.53 15.35
C VAL A 144 10.83 -0.82 14.86
N GLY A 145 12.00 -1.43 15.06
CA GLY A 145 13.26 -0.95 14.49
C GLY A 145 13.73 -1.78 13.30
N GLU A 146 14.29 -1.11 12.30
CA GLU A 146 15.00 -1.75 11.19
C GLU A 146 16.47 -2.01 11.55
N TYR A 147 16.72 -3.02 12.37
CA TYR A 147 18.09 -3.48 12.62
C TYR A 147 18.48 -4.45 11.52
N TRP A 148 18.97 -3.93 10.40
CA TRP A 148 19.26 -4.71 9.20
C TRP A 148 20.50 -5.60 9.39
N ASP A 149 20.28 -6.81 9.92
CA ASP A 149 21.31 -7.82 10.10
C ASP A 149 20.73 -9.24 9.92
N GLY A 150 21.42 -10.08 9.14
CA GLY A 150 20.99 -11.46 8.90
C GLY A 150 21.25 -12.41 10.07
N ASN A 151 22.00 -11.97 11.09
CA ASN A 151 22.31 -12.75 12.28
C ASN A 151 21.29 -12.46 13.39
N ALA A 152 20.47 -13.47 13.72
CA ALA A 152 19.45 -13.36 14.77
C ALA A 152 20.03 -12.96 16.14
N SER A 153 21.27 -13.34 16.47
CA SER A 153 21.90 -12.92 17.73
C SER A 153 22.14 -11.41 17.78
N GLN A 154 22.51 -10.78 16.66
CA GLN A 154 22.73 -9.32 16.60
C GLN A 154 21.41 -8.57 16.77
N VAL A 155 20.34 -9.03 16.11
CA VAL A 155 19.01 -8.44 16.27
C VAL A 155 18.50 -8.60 17.73
N LYS A 156 18.74 -9.75 18.37
CA LYS A 156 18.44 -9.95 19.80
C LYS A 156 19.25 -9.03 20.71
N ASN A 157 20.52 -8.82 20.41
CA ASN A 157 21.37 -7.89 21.17
C ASN A 157 20.82 -6.47 21.09
N TRP A 158 20.41 -6.03 19.90
CA TRP A 158 19.76 -4.74 19.73
C TRP A 158 18.44 -4.64 20.51
N LEU A 159 17.55 -5.64 20.40
CA LEU A 159 16.31 -5.68 21.18
C LEU A 159 16.58 -5.53 22.69
N ASN A 160 17.57 -6.24 23.23
CA ASN A 160 17.97 -6.11 24.63
C ASN A 160 18.54 -4.74 24.98
N ALA A 161 19.29 -4.11 24.06
CA ALA A 161 19.82 -2.78 24.25
C ALA A 161 18.71 -1.71 24.34
N THR A 162 17.51 -1.98 23.80
CA THR A 162 16.35 -1.08 23.94
C THR A 162 15.71 -1.11 25.33
N LYS A 163 16.19 -1.95 26.26
CA LYS A 163 15.50 -2.15 27.53
C LYS A 163 15.44 -0.88 28.39
N VAL A 164 14.27 -0.63 28.97
CA VAL A 164 14.06 0.33 30.07
C VAL A 164 13.34 -0.42 31.19
N ASP A 165 13.86 -0.31 32.41
CA ASP A 165 13.35 -1.03 33.59
C ASP A 165 13.18 -2.55 33.37
N GLY A 166 14.12 -3.14 32.62
CA GLY A 166 14.13 -4.56 32.29
C GLY A 166 13.23 -4.99 31.12
N ASN A 167 12.38 -4.09 30.60
CA ASN A 167 11.42 -4.37 29.54
C ASN A 167 11.96 -3.95 28.17
N ILE A 168 11.84 -4.82 27.16
CA ILE A 168 12.18 -4.49 25.76
C ILE A 168 11.16 -3.45 25.28
N MET A 169 11.65 -2.34 24.73
CA MET A 169 10.82 -1.17 24.40
C MET A 169 10.46 -1.08 22.92
N SER A 170 10.94 -1.98 22.06
CA SER A 170 10.64 -2.01 20.63
C SER A 170 10.61 -3.44 20.09
N ALA A 171 9.82 -3.68 19.06
CA ALA A 171 9.96 -4.83 18.18
C ALA A 171 11.12 -4.61 17.18
N ALA A 172 11.48 -5.63 16.41
CA ALA A 172 12.47 -5.53 15.32
C ALA A 172 11.96 -6.25 14.07
N PHE A 173 12.31 -5.72 12.88
CA PHE A 173 12.16 -6.47 11.64
C PHE A 173 13.05 -7.71 11.65
N ASP A 174 12.47 -8.87 11.34
CA ASP A 174 13.15 -10.17 11.34
C ASP A 174 13.86 -10.40 10.01
N PHE A 175 14.93 -9.64 9.76
CA PHE A 175 15.83 -9.87 8.63
C PHE A 175 16.36 -11.31 8.54
N PRO A 176 16.71 -11.98 9.65
CA PRO A 176 17.04 -13.40 9.63
C PRO A 176 15.93 -14.24 8.98
N PHE A 177 14.66 -14.09 9.42
CA PHE A 177 13.51 -14.74 8.79
C PHE A 177 13.40 -14.42 7.30
N ARG A 178 13.54 -13.15 6.92
CA ARG A 178 13.44 -12.74 5.53
C ARG A 178 14.51 -13.42 4.66
N TYR A 179 15.74 -13.57 5.15
CA TYR A 179 16.80 -14.28 4.43
C TYR A 179 16.55 -15.79 4.36
N THR A 180 15.97 -16.42 5.38
CA THR A 180 15.57 -17.84 5.29
C THR A 180 14.54 -18.03 4.18
N VAL A 181 13.56 -17.12 4.09
CA VAL A 181 12.52 -17.13 3.05
C VAL A 181 13.13 -16.91 1.66
N ARG A 182 13.95 -15.87 1.47
CA ARG A 182 14.66 -15.62 0.19
C ARG A 182 15.44 -16.84 -0.27
N ASP A 183 16.18 -17.46 0.64
CA ASP A 183 17.00 -18.60 0.29
C ASP A 183 16.19 -19.87 0.00
N ALA A 184 15.06 -20.04 0.70
CA ALA A 184 14.17 -21.17 0.52
C ALA A 184 13.48 -21.15 -0.84
N VAL A 185 12.88 -20.01 -1.19
CA VAL A 185 12.23 -19.84 -2.50
C VAL A 185 13.22 -20.04 -3.64
N ASN A 186 14.52 -19.77 -3.43
CA ASN A 186 15.54 -19.96 -4.47
C ASN A 186 15.91 -21.42 -4.78
N GLY A 187 15.33 -22.42 -4.10
CA GLY A 187 15.41 -23.82 -4.54
C GLY A 187 15.64 -24.86 -3.47
N ASP A 188 15.53 -24.50 -2.18
CA ASP A 188 15.60 -25.46 -1.08
C ASP A 188 14.73 -25.05 0.10
N TRP A 189 13.51 -25.56 0.12
CA TRP A 189 12.50 -25.23 1.13
C TRP A 189 12.89 -25.63 2.56
N ARG A 190 13.88 -26.53 2.74
CA ARG A 190 14.40 -26.89 4.07
C ARG A 190 15.00 -25.70 4.82
N LYS A 191 15.47 -24.68 4.10
CA LYS A 191 16.10 -23.49 4.68
C LYS A 191 15.16 -22.66 5.56
N LEU A 192 13.83 -22.84 5.43
CA LEU A 192 12.87 -22.24 6.36
C LEU A 192 13.05 -22.72 7.81
N GLY A 193 13.78 -23.82 8.03
CA GLY A 193 14.18 -24.27 9.36
C GLY A 193 15.37 -23.54 9.97
N ASN A 194 16.00 -22.60 9.26
CA ASN A 194 17.11 -21.81 9.78
C ASN A 194 16.66 -20.88 10.92
N THR A 195 17.58 -20.59 11.83
CA THR A 195 17.33 -19.73 13.01
C THR A 195 16.93 -18.31 12.60
N SER A 196 15.85 -17.81 13.20
CA SER A 196 15.37 -16.42 13.12
C SER A 196 14.86 -15.96 14.49
N LEU A 197 14.32 -14.74 14.61
CA LEU A 197 13.74 -14.30 15.89
C LEU A 197 12.51 -15.15 16.27
N ILE A 198 11.69 -15.55 15.30
CA ILE A 198 10.51 -16.39 15.55
C ILE A 198 10.87 -17.80 16.06
N SER A 199 12.11 -18.25 15.86
CA SER A 199 12.60 -19.54 16.37
C SER A 199 12.85 -19.54 17.89
N ASP A 200 12.87 -18.38 18.54
CA ASP A 200 13.17 -18.25 19.97
C ASP A 200 11.93 -17.79 20.76
N ASN A 201 11.50 -18.62 21.72
CA ASN A 201 10.31 -18.35 22.52
C ASN A 201 10.40 -17.04 23.33
N ASN A 202 11.60 -16.57 23.67
CA ASN A 202 11.78 -15.32 24.41
C ASN A 202 11.64 -14.07 23.51
N TYR A 203 11.82 -14.23 22.18
CA TYR A 203 11.90 -13.09 21.25
C TYR A 203 10.83 -13.08 20.16
N LYS A 204 10.17 -14.21 19.86
CA LYS A 204 9.15 -14.29 18.81
C LYS A 204 8.04 -13.26 18.93
N ARG A 205 7.70 -12.86 20.17
CA ARG A 205 6.71 -11.81 20.46
C ARG A 205 7.11 -10.42 19.93
N TYR A 206 8.40 -10.18 19.73
CA TYR A 206 9.00 -8.93 19.24
C TYR A 206 9.44 -9.02 17.77
N SER A 207 9.21 -10.16 17.11
CA SER A 207 9.56 -10.36 15.70
C SER A 207 8.49 -9.75 14.79
N VAL A 208 8.90 -8.83 13.91
CA VAL A 208 8.10 -8.39 12.78
C VAL A 208 8.59 -9.11 11.53
N THR A 209 7.90 -10.17 11.14
CA THR A 209 8.24 -10.96 9.95
C THR A 209 7.79 -10.24 8.70
N PHE A 210 8.58 -10.31 7.63
CA PHE A 210 8.26 -9.70 6.35
C PHE A 210 8.90 -10.51 5.21
N VAL A 211 8.34 -10.39 4.02
CA VAL A 211 8.84 -11.06 2.80
C VAL A 211 9.73 -10.11 2.00
N GLU A 212 9.29 -8.85 1.85
CA GLU A 212 9.95 -7.81 1.07
C GLU A 212 9.59 -6.44 1.67
N ASN A 213 10.41 -5.42 1.40
CA ASN A 213 10.11 -4.02 1.73
C ASN A 213 10.53 -3.10 0.57
N HIS A 214 10.47 -1.79 0.81
CA HIS A 214 10.82 -0.78 -0.20
C HIS A 214 12.31 -0.74 -0.56
N ASP A 215 13.18 -1.39 0.21
CA ASP A 215 14.62 -1.45 -0.06
C ASP A 215 15.08 -2.75 -0.69
N THR A 216 14.50 -3.88 -0.26
CA THR A 216 14.85 -5.19 -0.81
C THR A 216 14.21 -5.44 -2.18
N GLU A 217 13.14 -4.72 -2.52
CA GLU A 217 12.46 -4.88 -3.81
C GLU A 217 13.32 -4.50 -5.03
N LYS A 218 12.92 -4.97 -6.21
CA LYS A 218 13.55 -4.58 -7.48
C LYS A 218 13.22 -3.12 -7.80
N ARG A 219 14.26 -2.27 -7.97
CA ARG A 219 14.14 -0.87 -8.43
C ARG A 219 15.16 -0.61 -9.54
N SER A 220 14.94 0.38 -10.39
CA SER A 220 15.73 0.59 -11.61
C SER A 220 17.24 0.85 -11.41
N ASN A 221 17.69 1.28 -10.22
CA ASN A 221 19.02 1.89 -10.06
C ASN A 221 19.85 1.45 -8.82
N ALA A 222 19.68 0.24 -8.26
CA ALA A 222 20.56 -0.23 -7.16
C ALA A 222 20.81 -1.75 -7.18
N ALA A 223 21.83 -2.21 -6.48
CA ALA A 223 22.08 -3.63 -6.23
C ALA A 223 21.10 -4.14 -5.15
N GLN A 224 19.85 -4.39 -5.52
CA GLN A 224 18.85 -4.91 -4.58
C GLN A 224 18.86 -6.44 -4.51
N ASP A 225 18.24 -6.96 -3.47
CA ASP A 225 18.14 -8.39 -3.18
C ASP A 225 16.67 -8.85 -3.18
N PRO A 226 15.90 -8.74 -4.28
CA PRO A 226 14.48 -9.08 -4.26
C PRO A 226 14.26 -10.59 -4.24
N ILE A 227 13.13 -11.01 -3.72
CA ILE A 227 12.55 -12.32 -4.00
C ILE A 227 12.11 -12.35 -5.46
N ARG A 228 12.53 -13.39 -6.18
CA ARG A 228 12.36 -13.48 -7.65
C ARG A 228 11.29 -14.47 -8.11
N LYS A 229 10.80 -15.32 -7.20
CA LYS A 229 9.77 -16.33 -7.48
C LYS A 229 9.09 -16.76 -6.18
N ASP A 230 7.99 -17.48 -6.32
CA ASP A 230 7.23 -18.07 -5.21
C ASP A 230 6.75 -17.04 -4.15
N THR A 231 6.52 -15.78 -4.57
CA THR A 231 6.04 -14.69 -3.71
C THR A 231 4.79 -15.07 -2.91
N LEU A 232 3.87 -15.80 -3.53
CA LEU A 232 2.64 -16.22 -2.88
C LEU A 232 2.90 -17.23 -1.76
N ALA A 233 3.75 -18.23 -2.00
CA ALA A 233 4.14 -19.22 -1.01
C ALA A 233 4.99 -18.61 0.13
N ALA A 234 5.83 -17.62 -0.16
CA ALA A 234 6.55 -16.85 0.86
C ALA A 234 5.59 -16.12 1.81
N ASN A 235 4.56 -15.45 1.27
CA ASN A 235 3.53 -14.81 2.09
C ASN A 235 2.69 -15.84 2.88
N ALA A 236 2.40 -17.00 2.29
CA ALA A 236 1.74 -18.10 2.99
C ALA A 236 2.57 -18.62 4.17
N PHE A 237 3.89 -18.75 4.02
CA PHE A 237 4.72 -19.12 5.16
C PHE A 237 4.66 -18.04 6.25
N MET A 238 4.92 -16.78 5.90
CA MET A 238 4.88 -15.65 6.85
C MET A 238 3.55 -15.55 7.61
N LEU A 239 2.42 -15.67 6.92
CA LEU A 239 1.08 -15.53 7.52
C LEU A 239 0.66 -16.74 8.35
N ALA A 240 1.32 -17.88 8.22
CA ALA A 240 1.12 -19.03 9.11
C ALA A 240 1.93 -18.92 10.40
N MET A 241 3.11 -18.29 10.39
CA MET A 241 4.08 -18.34 11.48
C MET A 241 3.77 -17.41 12.67
N PRO A 242 4.38 -17.63 13.85
CA PRO A 242 4.41 -16.65 14.94
C PRO A 242 5.08 -15.33 14.53
N GLY A 243 5.18 -14.38 15.46
CA GLY A 243 5.54 -12.99 15.16
C GLY A 243 4.38 -12.16 14.58
N THR A 244 4.68 -10.91 14.28
CA THR A 244 3.77 -9.93 13.70
C THR A 244 4.05 -9.80 12.21
N PRO A 245 3.25 -10.39 11.31
CA PRO A 245 3.51 -10.35 9.88
C PRO A 245 3.27 -8.96 9.29
N SER A 246 4.21 -8.49 8.47
CA SER A 246 4.16 -7.24 7.71
C SER A 246 4.05 -7.56 6.22
N VAL A 247 2.84 -7.41 5.67
CA VAL A 247 2.56 -7.64 4.25
C VAL A 247 3.02 -6.44 3.44
N PHE A 248 3.86 -6.66 2.44
CA PHE A 248 4.31 -5.61 1.54
C PHE A 248 3.19 -5.12 0.63
N LEU A 249 3.08 -3.80 0.45
CA LEU A 249 1.97 -3.17 -0.28
C LEU A 249 1.87 -3.68 -1.73
N LYS A 250 2.99 -3.82 -2.45
CA LYS A 250 2.96 -4.32 -3.84
C LYS A 250 2.44 -5.76 -3.90
N HIS A 251 2.89 -6.63 -2.99
CA HIS A 251 2.35 -7.99 -2.89
C HIS A 251 0.85 -8.01 -2.55
N TRP A 252 0.40 -7.12 -1.66
CA TRP A 252 -1.02 -6.98 -1.36
C TRP A 252 -1.83 -6.55 -2.58
N MET A 253 -1.31 -5.63 -3.41
CA MET A 253 -2.00 -5.21 -4.64
C MET A 253 -2.04 -6.35 -5.66
N ASP A 254 -0.92 -7.05 -5.86
CA ASP A 254 -0.79 -8.12 -6.86
C ASP A 254 -1.54 -9.40 -6.48
N CYS A 255 -1.60 -9.74 -5.19
CA CYS A 255 -2.13 -11.02 -4.68
C CYS A 255 -3.21 -10.82 -3.61
N LYS A 256 -3.99 -9.74 -3.71
CA LYS A 256 -4.96 -9.29 -2.69
C LYS A 256 -5.86 -10.39 -2.16
N ASN A 257 -6.48 -11.15 -3.05
CA ASN A 257 -7.48 -12.17 -2.67
C ASN A 257 -6.86 -13.33 -1.92
N ASP A 258 -5.73 -13.86 -2.40
CA ASP A 258 -4.99 -14.94 -1.73
C ASP A 258 -4.48 -14.50 -0.36
N ILE A 259 -3.81 -13.34 -0.26
CA ILE A 259 -3.27 -12.85 1.02
C ILE A 259 -4.40 -12.60 2.02
N LYS A 260 -5.54 -12.08 1.57
CA LYS A 260 -6.73 -11.90 2.41
C LYS A 260 -7.27 -13.24 2.94
N ALA A 261 -7.35 -14.27 2.08
CA ALA A 261 -7.76 -15.60 2.49
C ALA A 261 -6.77 -16.23 3.49
N MET A 262 -5.46 -16.01 3.30
CA MET A 262 -4.44 -16.45 4.25
C MET A 262 -4.59 -15.77 5.62
N ILE A 263 -4.87 -14.47 5.65
CA ILE A 263 -5.15 -13.72 6.89
C ILE A 263 -6.40 -14.26 7.58
N ASP A 264 -7.44 -14.61 6.83
CA ASP A 264 -8.65 -15.20 7.40
C ASP A 264 -8.37 -16.57 8.04
N VAL A 265 -7.53 -17.42 7.42
CA VAL A 265 -7.14 -18.70 8.00
C VAL A 265 -6.32 -18.48 9.28
N ARG A 266 -5.39 -17.53 9.27
CA ARG A 266 -4.61 -17.14 10.45
C ARG A 266 -5.53 -16.74 11.61
N LYS A 267 -6.54 -15.91 11.32
CA LYS A 267 -7.53 -15.46 12.31
C LYS A 267 -8.42 -16.60 12.80
N ALA A 268 -8.90 -17.47 11.91
CA ALA A 268 -9.74 -18.60 12.27
C ALA A 268 -8.99 -19.61 13.17
N ALA A 269 -7.71 -19.84 12.91
CA ALA A 269 -6.85 -20.65 13.79
C ALA A 269 -6.44 -19.91 15.09
N GLY A 270 -6.70 -18.60 15.19
CA GLY A 270 -6.32 -17.79 16.35
C GLY A 270 -4.80 -17.70 16.53
N ILE A 271 -4.04 -17.70 15.43
CA ILE A 271 -2.57 -17.58 15.49
C ILE A 271 -2.19 -16.15 15.86
N HIS A 272 -1.29 -16.01 16.82
CA HIS A 272 -0.77 -14.74 17.31
C HIS A 272 0.77 -14.75 17.34
N ASN A 273 1.38 -13.63 17.72
CA ASN A 273 2.84 -13.44 17.68
C ASN A 273 3.61 -14.40 18.62
N GLU A 274 2.94 -14.98 19.62
CA GLU A 274 3.51 -15.90 20.59
C GLU A 274 3.17 -17.38 20.34
N SER A 275 2.44 -17.67 19.26
CA SER A 275 2.09 -19.04 18.88
C SER A 275 3.32 -19.97 18.84
N SER A 276 3.08 -21.24 19.09
CA SER A 276 4.05 -22.31 18.95
C SER A 276 4.06 -22.80 17.50
N ALA A 277 5.24 -23.09 16.96
CA ALA A 277 5.39 -23.63 15.62
C ALA A 277 6.48 -24.70 15.61
N PHE A 278 6.27 -25.79 14.88
CA PHE A 278 7.28 -26.83 14.70
C PHE A 278 7.25 -27.41 13.28
N ASN A 279 8.44 -27.80 12.79
CA ASN A 279 8.59 -28.49 11.52
C ASN A 279 8.05 -29.92 11.64
N ALA A 280 6.98 -30.24 10.90
CA ALA A 280 6.40 -31.57 10.88
C ALA A 280 7.02 -32.46 9.79
N ALA A 281 7.46 -31.88 8.68
CA ALA A 281 8.13 -32.57 7.59
C ALA A 281 8.81 -31.56 6.66
N SER A 282 9.94 -31.94 6.07
CA SER A 282 10.61 -31.09 5.08
C SER A 282 11.36 -31.92 4.05
N SER A 283 11.39 -31.44 2.82
CA SER A 283 12.23 -31.91 1.73
C SER A 283 12.77 -30.71 0.95
N GLN A 284 13.63 -30.93 -0.04
CA GLN A 284 14.04 -29.83 -0.91
C GLN A 284 12.86 -29.14 -1.59
N GLY A 285 11.78 -29.88 -1.92
CA GLY A 285 10.60 -29.39 -2.63
C GLY A 285 9.46 -28.88 -1.75
N TYR A 286 9.52 -29.06 -0.43
CA TYR A 286 8.49 -28.53 0.48
C TYR A 286 8.96 -28.36 1.93
N TYR A 287 8.27 -27.50 2.67
CA TYR A 287 8.38 -27.35 4.11
C TYR A 287 6.98 -27.39 4.74
N VAL A 288 6.81 -28.17 5.80
CA VAL A 288 5.54 -28.34 6.52
C VAL A 288 5.71 -27.88 7.95
N VAL A 289 4.91 -26.88 8.33
CA VAL A 289 4.86 -26.37 9.70
C VAL A 289 3.48 -26.60 10.29
N ILE A 290 3.45 -26.99 11.56
CA ILE A 290 2.23 -27.02 12.37
C ILE A 290 2.34 -25.93 13.42
N VAL A 291 1.30 -25.09 13.49
CA VAL A 291 1.23 -23.91 14.39
C VAL A 291 0.05 -24.07 15.33
N ASP A 292 0.34 -24.04 16.64
CA ASP A 292 -0.58 -24.28 17.77
C ASP A 292 -1.43 -25.55 17.65
N ASN A 293 -0.97 -26.56 16.88
CA ASN A 293 -1.74 -27.75 16.51
C ASN A 293 -3.11 -27.41 15.88
N LYS A 294 -3.27 -26.20 15.32
CA LYS A 294 -4.50 -25.71 14.71
C LYS A 294 -4.35 -25.51 13.21
N LEU A 295 -3.23 -24.93 12.78
CA LEU A 295 -2.91 -24.67 11.37
C LEU A 295 -1.73 -25.54 10.94
N LEU A 296 -1.90 -26.31 9.87
CA LEU A 296 -0.81 -26.93 9.15
C LEU A 296 -0.62 -26.17 7.83
N CYS A 297 0.56 -25.61 7.63
CA CYS A 297 0.97 -24.90 6.42
C CYS A 297 2.01 -25.73 5.68
N VAL A 298 1.78 -25.92 4.38
CA VAL A 298 2.73 -26.53 3.45
C VAL A 298 3.11 -25.48 2.43
N VAL A 299 4.40 -25.27 2.24
CA VAL A 299 4.94 -24.40 1.19
C VAL A 299 5.98 -25.13 0.36
N GLY A 300 6.05 -24.78 -0.92
CA GLY A 300 7.04 -25.23 -1.87
C GLY A 300 6.49 -25.86 -3.14
N THR A 301 7.39 -26.15 -4.06
CA THR A 301 7.06 -26.64 -5.42
C THR A 301 6.26 -27.94 -5.40
N SER A 302 6.36 -28.73 -4.31
CA SER A 302 5.58 -29.96 -4.10
C SER A 302 4.43 -29.81 -3.10
N ALA A 303 4.05 -28.59 -2.70
CA ALA A 303 2.98 -28.37 -1.73
C ALA A 303 1.60 -28.87 -2.22
N GLY A 304 1.34 -28.80 -3.52
CA GLY A 304 0.06 -29.22 -4.11
C GLY A 304 -0.21 -30.73 -4.02
N THR A 305 0.85 -31.55 -4.00
CA THR A 305 0.76 -33.02 -3.92
C THR A 305 0.98 -33.55 -2.50
N TYR A 306 1.39 -32.70 -1.56
CA TYR A 306 1.55 -33.10 -0.18
C TYR A 306 0.21 -33.49 0.45
N THR A 307 0.17 -34.69 1.02
CA THR A 307 -0.97 -35.17 1.82
C THR A 307 -0.50 -35.31 3.26
N PRO A 308 -1.11 -34.59 4.22
CA PRO A 308 -0.78 -34.75 5.64
C PRO A 308 -0.94 -36.21 6.06
N THR A 309 0.07 -36.77 6.73
CA THR A 309 0.00 -38.12 7.31
C THR A 309 -0.98 -38.20 8.48
N ASN A 310 -1.25 -37.05 9.12
CA ASN A 310 -2.20 -36.93 10.20
C ASN A 310 -3.60 -36.63 9.65
N ALA A 311 -4.52 -37.59 9.79
CA ALA A 311 -5.91 -37.48 9.36
C ALA A 311 -6.73 -36.41 10.10
N ASN A 312 -6.18 -35.76 11.13
CA ASN A 312 -6.85 -34.69 11.88
C ASN A 312 -6.88 -33.33 11.17
N TYR A 313 -6.32 -33.20 9.97
CA TYR A 313 -6.26 -31.94 9.24
C TYR A 313 -7.11 -32.00 7.96
N VAL A 314 -7.85 -30.93 7.68
CA VAL A 314 -8.62 -30.77 6.43
C VAL A 314 -8.10 -29.56 5.67
N LYS A 315 -7.94 -29.70 4.35
CA LYS A 315 -7.50 -28.61 3.47
C LYS A 315 -8.58 -27.54 3.39
N VAL A 316 -8.21 -26.29 3.63
CA VAL A 316 -9.14 -25.15 3.61
C VAL A 316 -8.76 -24.07 2.59
N LEU A 317 -7.50 -24.06 2.17
CA LEU A 317 -6.98 -23.10 1.19
C LEU A 317 -5.76 -23.72 0.48
N SER A 318 -5.58 -23.38 -0.78
CA SER A 318 -4.35 -23.68 -1.54
C SER A 318 -4.20 -22.73 -2.70
N GLY A 319 -2.97 -22.51 -3.13
CA GLY A 319 -2.66 -21.73 -4.32
C GLY A 319 -1.27 -22.06 -4.83
N TYR A 320 -0.66 -21.13 -5.56
CA TYR A 320 0.65 -21.34 -6.17
C TYR A 320 1.71 -21.71 -5.10
N HIS A 321 2.12 -22.98 -5.10
CA HIS A 321 3.13 -23.55 -4.20
C HIS A 321 2.82 -23.44 -2.70
N TYR A 322 1.54 -23.38 -2.31
CA TYR A 322 1.16 -23.46 -0.89
C TYR A 322 -0.17 -24.17 -0.66
N ALA A 323 -0.35 -24.72 0.54
CA ALA A 323 -1.62 -25.23 1.04
C ALA A 323 -1.75 -25.03 2.55
N TYR A 324 -2.94 -24.67 3.01
CA TYR A 324 -3.31 -24.58 4.42
C TYR A 324 -4.36 -25.62 4.77
N TYR A 325 -4.18 -26.18 5.96
CA TYR A 325 -5.09 -27.14 6.56
C TYR A 325 -5.42 -26.71 7.98
N LEU A 326 -6.69 -26.85 8.37
CA LEU A 326 -7.12 -26.61 9.74
C LEU A 326 -7.39 -27.93 10.45
N ASN A 327 -7.09 -27.96 11.75
CA ASN A 327 -7.31 -29.12 12.59
C ASN A 327 -8.82 -29.32 12.82
N LYS A 328 -9.31 -30.54 12.58
CA LYS A 328 -10.72 -30.96 12.74
C LYS A 328 -11.27 -30.71 14.14
N SER A 329 -10.42 -30.65 15.17
CA SER A 329 -10.83 -30.31 16.54
C SER A 329 -11.37 -28.88 16.70
N MET A 330 -11.13 -28.00 15.73
CA MET A 330 -11.69 -26.65 15.72
C MET A 330 -13.21 -26.64 15.54
N ALA A 331 -13.81 -27.72 15.02
CA ALA A 331 -15.26 -27.91 14.91
C ALA A 331 -15.99 -26.68 14.33
N THR A 332 -15.55 -26.22 13.17
CA THR A 332 -16.09 -25.00 12.50
C THR A 332 -16.36 -25.23 11.02
N ALA A 333 -17.25 -24.43 10.45
CA ALA A 333 -17.35 -24.32 9.00
C ALA A 333 -16.24 -23.41 8.46
N TRP A 334 -15.92 -23.56 7.17
CA TRP A 334 -15.00 -22.72 6.43
C TRP A 334 -15.57 -22.38 5.05
N ALA A 335 -15.29 -21.16 4.59
CA ALA A 335 -15.55 -20.67 3.25
C ALA A 335 -14.25 -20.09 2.69
N ASP A 336 -13.80 -20.61 1.53
CA ASP A 336 -12.51 -20.32 0.91
C ASP A 336 -12.39 -18.88 0.38
N LEU A 337 -13.50 -18.27 -0.04
CA LEU A 337 -13.54 -16.88 -0.45
C LEU A 337 -13.83 -15.94 0.73
N SER A 338 -12.90 -15.02 0.98
CA SER A 338 -13.03 -13.95 1.98
C SER A 338 -14.23 -13.04 1.72
N SER A 339 -14.73 -12.37 2.76
CA SER A 339 -15.71 -11.28 2.59
C SER A 339 -15.12 -10.18 1.70
N GLY A 340 -15.90 -9.49 0.88
CA GLY A 340 -15.38 -8.39 0.06
C GLY A 340 -16.26 -8.00 -1.11
N GLU A 341 -15.70 -7.11 -1.93
CA GLU A 341 -16.29 -6.66 -3.17
C GLU A 341 -15.68 -7.43 -4.34
N TYR A 342 -16.54 -7.88 -5.25
CA TYR A 342 -16.17 -8.72 -6.38
C TYR A 342 -16.92 -8.30 -7.64
N LYS A 343 -16.34 -8.63 -8.80
CA LYS A 343 -16.98 -8.46 -10.11
C LYS A 343 -17.52 -9.80 -10.59
N GLY A 344 -18.76 -9.83 -11.06
CA GLY A 344 -19.41 -11.05 -11.52
C GLY A 344 -19.87 -11.95 -10.37
N GLU A 345 -20.58 -13.02 -10.72
CA GLU A 345 -20.92 -14.09 -9.77
C GLU A 345 -19.65 -14.76 -9.24
N GLN A 346 -19.65 -15.12 -7.96
CA GLN A 346 -18.52 -15.84 -7.35
C GLN A 346 -18.89 -17.28 -7.05
N THR A 347 -17.87 -18.12 -6.93
CA THR A 347 -18.02 -19.50 -6.44
C THR A 347 -17.29 -19.63 -5.12
N VAL A 348 -17.96 -20.21 -4.12
CA VAL A 348 -17.40 -20.43 -2.78
C VAL A 348 -17.45 -21.92 -2.46
N THR A 349 -16.33 -22.47 -2.00
CA THR A 349 -16.26 -23.83 -1.48
C THR A 349 -16.53 -23.82 0.02
N LEU A 350 -17.53 -24.59 0.45
CA LEU A 350 -17.84 -24.79 1.86
C LEU A 350 -17.18 -26.06 2.39
N THR A 351 -16.40 -25.94 3.45
CA THR A 351 -15.67 -27.06 4.07
C THR A 351 -16.08 -27.19 5.54
N ALA A 352 -16.37 -28.42 5.97
CA ALA A 352 -16.50 -28.73 7.39
C ALA A 352 -15.11 -29.03 7.98
N VAL A 353 -14.64 -28.18 8.88
CA VAL A 353 -13.42 -28.41 9.69
C VAL A 353 -13.81 -29.21 10.93
N ALA A 354 -14.15 -30.48 10.67
CA ALA A 354 -14.69 -31.41 11.65
C ALA A 354 -14.42 -32.87 11.20
N GLN A 355 -15.00 -33.84 11.91
CA GLN A 355 -14.89 -35.26 11.56
C GLN A 355 -15.39 -35.54 10.14
N ASP A 356 -14.82 -36.56 9.49
CA ASP A 356 -15.18 -36.90 8.11
C ASP A 356 -16.68 -37.26 8.01
N GLY A 357 -17.31 -36.83 6.91
CA GLY A 357 -18.76 -36.97 6.73
C GLY A 357 -19.60 -35.86 7.38
N THR A 358 -19.02 -34.97 8.17
CA THR A 358 -19.74 -33.79 8.72
C THR A 358 -20.24 -32.90 7.58
N GLN A 359 -21.52 -32.51 7.63
CA GLN A 359 -22.13 -31.62 6.65
C GLN A 359 -21.99 -30.15 7.05
N VAL A 360 -21.97 -29.27 6.05
CA VAL A 360 -22.10 -27.82 6.25
C VAL A 360 -23.55 -27.41 6.00
N VAL A 361 -24.07 -26.55 6.87
CA VAL A 361 -25.41 -25.97 6.79
C VAL A 361 -25.29 -24.46 6.66
N TYR A 362 -26.02 -23.87 5.74
CA TYR A 362 -25.85 -22.45 5.44
C TYR A 362 -27.14 -21.73 5.04
N THR A 363 -27.04 -20.40 5.08
CA THR A 363 -28.01 -19.40 4.62
C THR A 363 -27.26 -18.29 3.89
N THR A 364 -27.91 -17.59 2.96
CA THR A 364 -27.31 -16.53 2.13
C THR A 364 -27.90 -15.15 2.38
N ASP A 365 -28.92 -15.07 3.24
CA ASP A 365 -29.65 -13.86 3.61
C ASP A 365 -29.22 -13.28 4.98
N GLY A 366 -28.23 -13.91 5.62
CA GLY A 366 -27.72 -13.51 6.94
C GLY A 366 -28.50 -14.06 8.13
N SER A 367 -29.58 -14.83 7.91
CA SER A 367 -30.28 -15.55 8.98
C SER A 367 -29.38 -16.64 9.59
N THR A 368 -29.54 -16.96 10.88
CA THR A 368 -28.72 -18.00 11.53
C THR A 368 -29.11 -19.39 11.00
N PRO A 369 -28.18 -20.20 10.47
CA PRO A 369 -28.50 -21.53 9.95
C PRO A 369 -29.00 -22.46 11.06
N THR A 370 -30.01 -23.26 10.73
CA THR A 370 -30.60 -24.27 11.62
C THR A 370 -30.52 -25.64 10.96
N ALA A 371 -30.79 -26.73 11.68
CA ALA A 371 -30.75 -28.07 11.10
C ALA A 371 -31.75 -28.31 9.95
N SER A 372 -32.69 -27.40 9.68
CA SER A 372 -33.59 -27.44 8.53
C SER A 372 -33.15 -26.54 7.37
N SER A 373 -32.14 -25.69 7.54
CA SER A 373 -31.56 -24.87 6.47
C SER A 373 -30.85 -25.75 5.42
N THR A 374 -30.44 -25.14 4.30
CA THR A 374 -29.77 -25.83 3.19
C THR A 374 -28.49 -26.52 3.65
N LYS A 375 -28.30 -27.79 3.25
CA LYS A 375 -27.16 -28.64 3.64
C LYS A 375 -26.35 -29.06 2.43
N VAL A 376 -25.04 -29.13 2.60
CA VAL A 376 -24.12 -29.64 1.60
C VAL A 376 -23.05 -30.51 2.24
N SER A 377 -22.46 -31.40 1.45
CA SER A 377 -21.28 -32.16 1.86
C SER A 377 -20.08 -31.23 1.97
N SER A 378 -19.11 -31.58 2.83
CA SER A 378 -17.84 -30.86 2.89
C SER A 378 -17.14 -30.86 1.52
N GLY A 379 -16.66 -29.70 1.08
CA GLY A 379 -16.04 -29.49 -0.24
C GLY A 379 -17.02 -29.13 -1.35
N SER A 380 -18.33 -28.99 -1.07
CA SER A 380 -19.29 -28.53 -2.07
C SER A 380 -19.11 -27.05 -2.41
N LYS A 381 -19.32 -26.73 -3.68
CA LYS A 381 -19.30 -25.36 -4.21
C LYS A 381 -20.70 -24.76 -4.23
N ILE A 382 -20.82 -23.49 -3.87
CA ILE A 382 -22.04 -22.70 -3.98
C ILE A 382 -21.78 -21.44 -4.81
N THR A 383 -22.82 -20.96 -5.51
CA THR A 383 -22.77 -19.71 -6.25
C THR A 383 -23.17 -18.54 -5.34
N ILE A 384 -22.40 -17.46 -5.42
CA ILE A 384 -22.72 -16.16 -4.83
C ILE A 384 -23.17 -15.25 -5.98
N PRO A 385 -24.46 -14.90 -6.04
CA PRO A 385 -25.01 -14.15 -7.16
C PRO A 385 -24.57 -12.68 -7.13
N ILE A 386 -24.83 -11.97 -8.22
CA ILE A 386 -24.79 -10.50 -8.26
C ILE A 386 -25.70 -9.92 -7.18
N GLY A 387 -25.24 -8.85 -6.53
CA GLY A 387 -25.90 -8.20 -5.40
C GLY A 387 -25.13 -8.40 -4.09
N THR A 388 -25.83 -8.20 -2.97
CA THR A 388 -25.27 -8.42 -1.65
C THR A 388 -25.71 -9.78 -1.12
N THR A 389 -24.74 -10.60 -0.71
CA THR A 389 -24.98 -11.89 -0.06
C THR A 389 -24.35 -11.88 1.33
N VAL A 390 -25.12 -12.25 2.35
CA VAL A 390 -24.62 -12.49 3.71
C VAL A 390 -24.67 -13.99 3.97
N LEU A 391 -23.55 -14.66 3.70
CA LEU A 391 -23.40 -16.09 3.94
C LEU A 391 -23.16 -16.33 5.44
N LYS A 392 -24.02 -17.13 6.06
CA LYS A 392 -23.72 -17.79 7.35
C LYS A 392 -23.65 -19.29 7.14
N ALA A 393 -22.56 -19.91 7.58
CA ALA A 393 -22.34 -21.35 7.43
C ALA A 393 -21.86 -21.94 8.76
N GLY A 394 -22.42 -23.08 9.16
CA GLY A 394 -22.01 -23.84 10.34
C GLY A 394 -21.94 -25.33 10.05
N ILE A 395 -21.38 -26.11 10.96
CA ILE A 395 -21.34 -27.58 10.86
C ILE A 395 -22.56 -28.20 11.54
N LEU A 396 -23.07 -29.30 10.98
CA LEU A 396 -24.15 -30.09 11.58
C LEU A 396 -23.58 -31.32 12.30
N VAL A 397 -23.71 -31.33 13.63
CA VAL A 397 -23.29 -32.46 14.46
C VAL A 397 -24.47 -32.85 15.36
N ASN A 398 -24.91 -34.10 15.27
CA ASN A 398 -26.02 -34.64 16.08
C ASN A 398 -27.29 -33.78 16.06
N GLY A 399 -27.64 -33.22 14.90
CA GLY A 399 -28.83 -32.37 14.74
C GLY A 399 -28.67 -30.93 15.22
N VAL A 400 -27.49 -30.53 15.71
CA VAL A 400 -27.20 -29.17 16.17
C VAL A 400 -26.25 -28.48 15.21
N VAL A 401 -26.56 -27.22 14.85
CA VAL A 401 -25.67 -26.37 14.05
C VAL A 401 -24.73 -25.60 14.98
N SER A 402 -23.43 -25.69 14.75
CA SER A 402 -22.39 -25.02 15.55
C SER A 402 -21.24 -24.52 14.67
N GLY A 403 -20.25 -23.84 15.26
CA GLY A 403 -19.07 -23.37 14.52
C GLY A 403 -19.42 -22.45 13.35
N ILE A 404 -20.37 -21.53 13.59
CA ILE A 404 -20.95 -20.68 12.55
C ILE A 404 -19.98 -19.55 12.20
N ILE A 405 -19.63 -19.44 10.91
CA ILE A 405 -18.90 -18.31 10.33
C ILE A 405 -19.85 -17.39 9.58
N THR A 406 -19.43 -16.14 9.36
CA THR A 406 -20.15 -15.17 8.53
C THR A 406 -19.22 -14.60 7.46
N ARG A 407 -19.70 -14.54 6.22
CA ARG A 407 -19.05 -13.86 5.10
C ARG A 407 -20.03 -12.89 4.45
N THR A 408 -19.52 -11.75 4.00
CA THR A 408 -20.33 -10.73 3.33
C THR A 408 -19.70 -10.42 1.99
N TYR A 409 -20.49 -10.60 0.93
CA TYR A 409 -20.07 -10.42 -0.44
C TYR A 409 -20.91 -9.33 -1.08
N THR A 410 -20.26 -8.42 -1.81
CA THR A 410 -20.91 -7.47 -2.70
C THR A 410 -20.40 -7.74 -4.11
N CYS A 411 -21.20 -8.43 -4.90
CA CYS A 411 -20.88 -8.80 -6.28
C CYS A 411 -21.56 -7.80 -7.22
N THR A 412 -20.79 -7.00 -7.95
CA THR A 412 -21.37 -6.12 -8.99
C THR A 412 -21.35 -6.82 -10.33
N GLU A 413 -22.22 -6.41 -11.26
CA GLU A 413 -22.13 -6.89 -12.64
C GLU A 413 -20.70 -6.76 -13.17
N TYR A 414 -20.25 -7.80 -13.87
CA TYR A 414 -19.02 -7.75 -14.64
C TYR A 414 -19.35 -7.25 -16.03
N ILE A 415 -19.05 -5.99 -16.28
CA ILE A 415 -19.11 -5.41 -17.62
C ILE A 415 -17.68 -5.54 -18.16
N PRO A 416 -17.43 -6.37 -19.19
CA PRO A 416 -16.11 -6.45 -19.79
C PRO A 416 -15.67 -5.06 -20.22
N PHE A 417 -14.45 -4.69 -19.84
CA PHE A 417 -13.89 -3.42 -20.28
C PHE A 417 -13.82 -3.41 -21.81
N ASN A 418 -14.46 -2.43 -22.43
CA ASN A 418 -14.36 -2.22 -23.87
C ASN A 418 -13.30 -1.16 -24.13
N PRO A 419 -12.17 -1.50 -24.78
CA PRO A 419 -11.13 -0.53 -25.11
C PRO A 419 -11.70 0.67 -25.88
N TYR A 420 -11.22 1.85 -25.51
CA TYR A 420 -11.63 3.10 -26.11
C TYR A 420 -10.41 3.99 -26.35
N THR A 421 -10.52 4.90 -27.30
CA THR A 421 -9.43 5.83 -27.62
C THR A 421 -9.61 7.15 -26.89
N ILE A 422 -8.48 7.73 -26.47
CA ILE A 422 -8.39 9.09 -25.95
C ILE A 422 -7.42 9.89 -26.80
N THR A 423 -7.62 11.19 -26.90
CA THR A 423 -6.70 12.11 -27.57
C THR A 423 -6.19 13.16 -26.61
N VAL A 424 -4.87 13.26 -26.51
CA VAL A 424 -4.20 14.27 -25.68
C VAL A 424 -3.67 15.37 -26.59
N TYR A 425 -4.10 16.58 -26.32
CA TYR A 425 -3.76 17.82 -26.99
C TYR A 425 -2.81 18.63 -26.10
N CYS A 426 -1.73 19.14 -26.67
CA CYS A 426 -0.76 19.99 -25.98
C CYS A 426 -0.61 21.32 -26.72
N ASN A 427 -0.79 22.42 -26.00
CA ASN A 427 -0.55 23.78 -26.48
C ASN A 427 0.66 24.36 -25.75
N GLY A 428 1.63 24.85 -26.53
CA GLY A 428 2.85 25.47 -26.01
C GLY A 428 3.01 26.94 -26.38
N ASP A 429 1.93 27.61 -26.80
CA ASP A 429 1.99 28.97 -27.34
C ASP A 429 2.54 29.97 -26.31
N GLN A 430 2.14 29.83 -25.02
CA GLN A 430 2.59 30.71 -23.94
C GLN A 430 4.11 30.66 -23.69
N VAL A 431 4.74 29.53 -24.04
CA VAL A 431 6.18 29.30 -23.87
C VAL A 431 6.93 29.29 -25.20
N GLY A 432 6.27 29.68 -26.29
CA GLY A 432 6.86 29.79 -27.62
C GLY A 432 7.22 28.46 -28.29
N TRP A 433 6.64 27.34 -27.86
CA TRP A 433 6.90 26.04 -28.46
C TRP A 433 6.08 25.88 -29.73
N THR A 434 6.70 26.23 -30.85
CA THR A 434 6.08 26.23 -32.18
C THR A 434 6.71 25.17 -33.09
N GLY A 435 5.92 24.68 -34.06
CA GLY A 435 6.33 23.68 -35.05
C GLY A 435 6.14 22.22 -34.62
N TYR A 436 6.50 21.86 -33.39
CA TYR A 436 6.32 20.52 -32.83
C TYR A 436 6.42 20.53 -31.30
N ILE A 437 5.93 19.47 -30.66
CA ILE A 437 6.16 19.16 -29.24
C ILE A 437 6.59 17.69 -29.14
N ASN A 438 7.60 17.40 -28.34
CA ASN A 438 8.00 16.03 -28.04
C ASN A 438 7.11 15.46 -26.93
N PHE A 439 6.63 14.23 -27.12
CA PHE A 439 5.80 13.50 -26.16
C PHE A 439 6.60 12.32 -25.62
N TRP A 440 7.06 12.42 -24.38
CA TRP A 440 7.54 11.27 -23.62
C TRP A 440 6.36 10.65 -22.89
N THR A 441 6.02 9.39 -23.19
CA THR A 441 4.78 8.75 -22.68
C THR A 441 5.06 7.44 -21.95
N TRP A 442 4.26 7.16 -20.94
CA TRP A 442 4.24 5.85 -20.27
C TRP A 442 2.85 5.60 -19.71
N GLY A 443 2.54 4.36 -19.31
CA GLY A 443 1.17 4.06 -18.90
C GLY A 443 1.00 2.66 -18.33
N GLY A 444 -0.14 2.47 -17.68
CA GLY A 444 -0.40 1.43 -16.67
C GLY A 444 -0.09 -0.01 -17.09
N ASP A 445 -0.32 -0.36 -18.36
CA ASP A 445 -0.07 -1.71 -18.89
C ASP A 445 1.23 -1.83 -19.71
N GLY A 446 2.03 -0.76 -19.80
CA GLY A 446 3.25 -0.68 -20.59
C GLY A 446 3.06 -0.47 -22.10
N SER A 447 1.81 -0.43 -22.60
CA SER A 447 1.51 -0.24 -24.03
C SER A 447 1.74 1.20 -24.53
N HIS A 448 1.87 2.16 -23.61
CA HIS A 448 1.94 3.60 -23.90
C HIS A 448 3.36 4.14 -24.07
N SER A 449 4.36 3.28 -24.27
CA SER A 449 5.74 3.73 -24.53
C SER A 449 5.84 4.54 -25.83
N PRO A 450 6.68 5.58 -25.91
CA PRO A 450 6.88 6.33 -27.16
C PRO A 450 7.52 5.42 -28.22
N LYS A 451 7.29 5.72 -29.50
CA LYS A 451 7.96 5.01 -30.61
C LYS A 451 9.45 5.30 -30.60
N ASN A 452 9.84 6.54 -30.31
CA ASN A 452 11.21 6.89 -29.97
C ASN A 452 11.44 6.59 -28.49
N SER A 453 12.09 5.47 -28.20
CA SER A 453 12.39 5.00 -26.85
C SER A 453 13.51 5.78 -26.13
N SER A 454 14.05 6.82 -26.75
CA SER A 454 15.04 7.72 -26.15
C SER A 454 14.41 9.08 -25.84
N TRP A 455 14.80 9.67 -24.71
CA TRP A 455 14.42 11.04 -24.36
C TRP A 455 14.79 12.01 -25.50
N PRO A 456 13.89 12.94 -25.92
CA PRO A 456 12.61 13.33 -25.29
C PRO A 456 11.34 12.65 -25.83
N GLY A 457 11.46 11.49 -26.48
CA GLY A 457 10.31 10.74 -26.97
C GLY A 457 9.88 11.14 -28.37
N ASP A 458 8.59 10.99 -28.65
CA ASP A 458 8.05 11.14 -30.00
C ASP A 458 7.95 12.61 -30.40
N LYS A 459 8.58 13.00 -31.50
CA LYS A 459 8.44 14.33 -32.09
C LYS A 459 7.07 14.46 -32.78
N VAL A 460 6.11 15.09 -32.10
CA VAL A 460 4.73 15.26 -32.61
C VAL A 460 4.61 16.57 -33.38
N THR A 461 4.40 16.47 -34.69
CA THR A 461 4.10 17.59 -35.60
C THR A 461 2.62 17.68 -35.96
N THR A 462 1.88 16.58 -35.79
CA THR A 462 0.43 16.54 -36.00
C THR A 462 -0.26 17.52 -35.07
N SER A 463 -1.02 18.45 -35.65
CA SER A 463 -1.69 19.51 -34.90
C SER A 463 -3.06 19.87 -35.50
N THR A 464 -3.87 20.55 -34.69
CA THR A 464 -5.15 21.15 -35.09
C THR A 464 -5.27 22.55 -34.48
N VAL A 465 -6.15 23.39 -35.04
CA VAL A 465 -6.46 24.71 -34.48
C VAL A 465 -7.80 24.66 -33.77
N ILE A 466 -7.81 25.01 -32.48
CA ILE A 466 -9.02 25.07 -31.65
C ILE A 466 -8.98 26.41 -30.92
N ASP A 467 -10.04 27.21 -31.05
CA ASP A 467 -10.16 28.56 -30.49
C ASP A 467 -8.96 29.48 -30.80
N GLY A 468 -8.45 29.37 -32.04
CA GLY A 468 -7.32 30.16 -32.52
C GLY A 468 -5.94 29.73 -32.00
N LYS A 469 -5.87 28.69 -31.16
CA LYS A 469 -4.63 28.13 -30.63
C LYS A 469 -4.20 26.88 -31.39
N THR A 470 -2.88 26.65 -31.51
CA THR A 470 -2.35 25.43 -32.14
C THR A 470 -2.19 24.32 -31.10
N TRP A 471 -2.80 23.17 -31.34
CA TRP A 471 -2.76 22.02 -30.44
C TRP A 471 -2.09 20.84 -31.11
N TYR A 472 -0.92 20.43 -30.60
CA TYR A 472 -0.24 19.21 -31.02
C TYR A 472 -0.88 18.01 -30.31
N TYR A 473 -1.20 16.94 -31.03
CA TYR A 473 -1.97 15.87 -30.43
C TYR A 473 -1.53 14.46 -30.81
N LYS A 474 -1.81 13.53 -29.91
CA LYS A 474 -1.61 12.09 -30.10
C LYS A 474 -2.77 11.32 -29.46
N THR A 475 -3.19 10.26 -30.14
CA THR A 475 -4.28 9.38 -29.70
C THR A 475 -3.71 8.10 -29.10
N PHE A 476 -4.33 7.62 -28.03
CA PHE A 476 -3.96 6.42 -27.28
C PHE A 476 -5.19 5.54 -27.08
N THR A 477 -5.01 4.23 -26.96
CA THR A 477 -6.10 3.31 -26.61
C THR A 477 -5.98 2.92 -25.15
N ILE A 478 -6.99 3.23 -24.34
CA ILE A 478 -7.08 2.71 -22.98
C ILE A 478 -7.53 1.25 -23.09
N ASN A 479 -6.72 0.32 -22.62
CA ASN A 479 -6.91 -1.12 -22.83
C ASN A 479 -7.57 -1.85 -21.64
N SER A 480 -7.61 -1.24 -20.46
CA SER A 480 -8.23 -1.82 -19.25
C SER A 480 -8.74 -0.75 -18.29
N GLU A 481 -9.55 -1.14 -17.31
CA GLU A 481 -10.04 -0.24 -16.25
C GLU A 481 -8.90 0.44 -15.46
N THR A 482 -7.74 -0.21 -15.35
CA THR A 482 -6.58 0.32 -14.63
C THR A 482 -5.61 1.07 -15.53
N ASP A 483 -5.80 1.04 -16.84
CA ASP A 483 -4.89 1.65 -17.80
C ASP A 483 -5.04 3.19 -17.86
N CYS A 484 -3.91 3.88 -17.98
CA CYS A 484 -3.81 5.33 -18.06
C CYS A 484 -2.58 5.72 -18.88
N VAL A 485 -2.58 6.95 -19.37
CA VAL A 485 -1.42 7.52 -20.07
C VAL A 485 -0.86 8.68 -19.25
N ASN A 486 0.46 8.70 -19.12
CA ASN A 486 1.22 9.73 -18.46
C ASN A 486 2.19 10.37 -19.46
N PHE A 487 2.58 11.62 -19.20
CA PHE A 487 3.29 12.44 -20.17
C PHE A 487 4.36 13.32 -19.51
N VAL A 488 5.45 13.55 -20.23
CA VAL A 488 6.24 14.77 -20.14
C VAL A 488 6.31 15.39 -21.53
N PHE A 489 6.00 16.68 -21.63
CA PHE A 489 6.14 17.44 -22.87
C PHE A 489 7.48 18.17 -22.90
N SER A 490 8.09 18.23 -24.08
CA SER A 490 9.33 18.97 -24.27
C SER A 490 9.40 19.62 -25.65
N THR A 491 10.38 20.50 -25.85
CA THR A 491 10.86 20.87 -27.18
C THR A 491 12.36 20.59 -27.32
N GLY A 492 12.92 20.84 -28.51
CA GLY A 492 14.36 20.66 -28.78
C GLY A 492 14.86 19.25 -28.49
N SER A 493 16.02 19.16 -27.82
CA SER A 493 16.64 17.91 -27.36
C SER A 493 16.17 17.46 -25.98
N GLY A 494 15.02 17.97 -25.50
CA GLY A 494 14.50 17.64 -24.17
C GLY A 494 14.68 18.72 -23.11
N SER A 495 15.13 19.91 -23.52
CA SER A 495 15.14 21.10 -22.68
C SER A 495 14.73 22.31 -23.52
N PRO A 496 13.74 23.11 -23.08
CA PRO A 496 12.98 22.95 -21.84
C PRO A 496 11.94 21.81 -21.86
N GLN A 497 11.41 21.44 -20.69
CA GLN A 497 10.42 20.37 -20.48
C GLN A 497 9.37 20.74 -19.42
N THR A 498 8.28 19.97 -19.35
CA THR A 498 7.24 20.11 -18.32
C THR A 498 7.50 19.23 -17.09
N VAL A 499 6.74 19.46 -16.03
CA VAL A 499 6.49 18.45 -14.99
C VAL A 499 5.71 17.25 -15.56
N ASP A 500 5.66 16.15 -14.81
CA ASP A 500 4.92 14.95 -15.19
C ASP A 500 3.41 15.22 -15.12
N VAL A 501 2.70 14.86 -16.19
CA VAL A 501 1.24 14.85 -16.26
C VAL A 501 0.79 13.41 -16.15
N ASN A 502 0.11 13.05 -15.06
CA ASN A 502 -0.19 11.66 -14.72
C ASN A 502 -1.68 11.33 -14.82
N ASP A 503 -1.98 10.02 -14.97
CA ASP A 503 -3.29 9.41 -14.86
C ASP A 503 -4.36 9.89 -15.85
N ILE A 504 -3.96 10.20 -17.09
CA ILE A 504 -4.91 10.60 -18.14
C ILE A 504 -5.65 9.38 -18.69
N ARG A 505 -6.99 9.45 -18.64
CA ARG A 505 -7.92 8.37 -19.02
C ARG A 505 -9.03 8.82 -19.95
N THR A 506 -9.03 10.08 -20.33
CA THR A 506 -10.00 10.72 -21.24
C THR A 506 -9.26 11.66 -22.17
N ASP A 507 -9.96 12.24 -23.14
CA ASP A 507 -9.41 13.35 -23.90
C ASP A 507 -8.93 14.45 -22.95
N ALA A 508 -7.76 15.02 -23.24
CA ALA A 508 -7.11 15.99 -22.36
C ALA A 508 -6.52 17.13 -23.16
N TYR A 509 -6.70 18.35 -22.66
CA TYR A 509 -6.13 19.59 -23.18
C TYR A 509 -5.12 20.12 -22.18
N CYS A 510 -3.84 20.00 -22.53
CA CYS A 510 -2.69 20.38 -21.71
C CYS A 510 -2.13 21.71 -22.22
N GLU A 511 -2.25 22.77 -21.43
CA GLU A 511 -1.60 24.05 -21.70
C GLU A 511 -0.32 24.16 -20.90
N VAL A 512 0.81 24.36 -21.58
CA VAL A 512 2.10 24.59 -20.93
C VAL A 512 2.13 26.03 -20.41
N SER A 513 2.22 26.18 -19.09
CA SER A 513 2.27 27.48 -18.41
C SER A 513 3.67 28.09 -18.48
N THR A 514 3.76 29.42 -18.38
CA THR A 514 5.02 30.11 -18.13
C THR A 514 5.59 29.90 -16.72
N THR A 515 4.77 29.38 -15.78
CA THR A 515 5.20 29.09 -14.41
C THR A 515 6.02 27.80 -14.37
N GLN A 516 7.06 27.76 -13.52
CA GLN A 516 7.95 26.61 -13.39
C GLN A 516 8.08 26.13 -11.95
N ASP A 517 8.30 24.82 -11.80
CA ASP A 517 8.76 24.17 -10.56
C ASP A 517 10.04 23.39 -10.86
N GLY A 518 11.10 23.63 -10.09
CA GLY A 518 12.40 22.99 -10.30
C GLY A 518 12.99 23.17 -11.72
N GLY A 519 12.67 24.27 -12.41
CA GLY A 519 13.10 24.53 -13.79
C GLY A 519 12.29 23.80 -14.88
N LYS A 520 11.20 23.13 -14.51
CA LYS A 520 10.25 22.48 -15.43
C LYS A 520 8.95 23.28 -15.49
N TYR A 521 8.36 23.42 -16.68
CA TYR A 521 7.09 24.13 -16.85
C TYR A 521 5.92 23.35 -16.22
N LEU A 522 5.05 24.07 -15.51
CA LEU A 522 3.78 23.52 -15.04
C LEU A 522 2.81 23.34 -16.21
N VAL A 523 1.89 22.39 -16.07
CA VAL A 523 0.87 22.09 -17.08
C VAL A 523 -0.51 22.24 -16.49
N ASN A 524 -1.35 23.03 -17.15
CA ASN A 524 -2.77 23.12 -16.85
C ASN A 524 -3.51 22.10 -17.71
N THR A 525 -4.00 21.03 -17.09
CA THR A 525 -4.68 19.94 -17.80
C THR A 525 -6.19 20.01 -17.60
N THR A 526 -6.92 20.06 -18.71
CA THR A 526 -8.39 20.03 -18.73
C THR A 526 -8.84 18.73 -19.40
N THR A 527 -9.48 17.84 -18.63
CA THR A 527 -9.97 16.52 -19.10
C THR A 527 -11.50 16.49 -19.34
N GLY A 528 -12.15 17.66 -19.30
CA GLY A 528 -13.61 17.79 -19.46
C GLY A 528 -14.08 19.25 -19.55
N ILE A 529 -15.39 19.44 -19.71
CA ILE A 529 -15.99 20.79 -19.73
C ILE A 529 -16.14 21.29 -18.29
N ASN A 530 -15.29 22.24 -17.89
CA ASN A 530 -15.29 22.78 -16.53
C ASN A 530 -16.40 23.84 -16.32
N GLU A 531 -16.66 24.70 -17.31
CA GLU A 531 -17.76 25.68 -17.30
C GLU A 531 -18.25 25.98 -18.73
N PRO A 532 -19.55 25.82 -19.05
CA PRO A 532 -20.09 26.37 -20.29
C PRO A 532 -20.24 27.90 -20.14
N VAL A 533 -19.49 28.65 -20.95
CA VAL A 533 -19.59 30.13 -21.01
C VAL A 533 -20.73 30.51 -21.97
N TYR A 534 -21.54 31.48 -21.58
CA TYR A 534 -22.64 32.06 -22.38
C TYR A 534 -22.27 33.48 -22.84
N ASP A 535 -22.63 33.85 -24.08
CA ASP A 535 -22.22 35.10 -24.75
C ASP A 535 -23.13 36.31 -24.45
N ASP A 536 -23.98 36.26 -23.42
CA ASP A 536 -24.78 37.43 -23.03
C ASP A 536 -24.96 37.55 -21.51
N SER A 537 -24.21 38.47 -20.90
CA SER A 537 -24.19 38.71 -19.45
C SER A 537 -25.36 39.58 -18.95
N THR A 538 -26.32 39.93 -19.80
CA THR A 538 -27.37 40.91 -19.45
C THR A 538 -28.72 40.32 -19.01
N LEU A 539 -28.90 39.00 -19.08
CA LEU A 539 -30.19 38.36 -18.78
C LEU A 539 -30.20 37.60 -17.44
N ALA A 540 -30.74 38.24 -16.41
CA ALA A 540 -31.01 37.63 -15.12
C ALA A 540 -32.21 36.66 -15.22
N PHE A 541 -31.98 35.40 -14.88
CA PHE A 541 -32.93 34.27 -14.85
C PHE A 541 -33.44 33.80 -16.22
N HIS A 542 -32.90 32.68 -16.71
CA HIS A 542 -33.34 32.05 -17.96
C HIS A 542 -34.33 30.92 -17.73
N PRO A 543 -35.55 31.02 -18.26
CA PRO A 543 -36.57 29.99 -18.15
C PRO A 543 -36.39 28.87 -19.19
N TYR A 544 -35.20 28.39 -19.60
CA TYR A 544 -35.12 27.49 -20.78
C TYR A 544 -34.32 26.19 -20.53
N ILE A 545 -34.79 25.10 -21.12
CA ILE A 545 -34.12 23.78 -21.14
C ILE A 545 -33.66 23.48 -22.56
N TYR A 546 -32.41 23.06 -22.73
CA TYR A 546 -31.84 22.71 -24.03
C TYR A 546 -31.33 21.26 -24.07
N THR A 547 -31.31 20.68 -25.27
CA THR A 547 -30.50 19.49 -25.58
C THR A 547 -29.01 19.82 -25.63
N LEU A 548 -28.15 18.80 -25.59
CA LEU A 548 -26.69 18.96 -25.71
C LEU A 548 -26.23 19.54 -27.07
N ASP A 549 -27.05 19.43 -28.12
CA ASP A 549 -26.78 20.03 -29.43
C ASP A 549 -27.36 21.45 -29.58
N GLY A 550 -27.81 22.07 -28.48
CA GLY A 550 -28.21 23.47 -28.43
C GLY A 550 -29.67 23.75 -28.85
N ARG A 551 -30.48 22.72 -29.11
CA ARG A 551 -31.91 22.90 -29.41
C ARG A 551 -32.69 23.15 -28.13
N MET A 552 -33.50 24.21 -28.13
CA MET A 552 -34.42 24.50 -27.04
C MET A 552 -35.52 23.44 -26.99
N ILE A 553 -35.75 22.86 -25.82
CA ILE A 553 -36.84 21.91 -25.55
C ILE A 553 -38.08 22.64 -25.06
N CYS A 554 -37.94 23.46 -24.01
CA CYS A 554 -39.08 24.17 -23.44
C CYS A 554 -38.67 25.40 -22.63
N GLN A 555 -39.67 26.26 -22.40
CA GLN A 555 -39.58 27.41 -21.53
C GLN A 555 -40.34 27.17 -20.20
N VAL A 556 -39.66 27.29 -19.06
CA VAL A 556 -40.12 27.18 -17.67
C VAL A 556 -40.67 28.52 -17.18
N GLN A 557 -41.98 28.65 -17.04
CA GLN A 557 -42.60 29.89 -16.60
C GLN A 557 -42.30 30.20 -15.13
N LYS A 558 -42.32 31.48 -14.76
CA LYS A 558 -42.09 31.92 -13.38
C LYS A 558 -43.16 31.32 -12.44
N GLY A 559 -42.72 30.47 -11.50
CA GLY A 559 -43.58 29.76 -10.56
C GLY A 559 -43.81 28.27 -10.87
N GLU A 560 -43.29 27.76 -12.00
CA GLU A 560 -43.34 26.35 -12.32
C GLU A 560 -42.24 25.54 -11.60
N ASP A 561 -42.56 24.29 -11.23
CA ASP A 561 -41.62 23.37 -10.61
C ASP A 561 -40.68 22.76 -11.67
N LEU A 562 -39.47 23.31 -11.72
CA LEU A 562 -38.39 22.85 -12.60
C LEU A 562 -38.08 21.37 -12.45
N THR A 563 -38.15 20.82 -11.23
CA THR A 563 -37.86 19.40 -10.96
C THR A 563 -38.91 18.51 -11.61
N ARG A 564 -40.18 18.91 -11.55
CA ARG A 564 -41.28 18.19 -12.20
C ARG A 564 -41.13 18.19 -13.73
N ILE A 565 -40.75 19.34 -14.30
CA ILE A 565 -40.54 19.48 -15.74
C ILE A 565 -39.39 18.60 -16.21
N ILE A 566 -38.24 18.61 -15.52
CA ILE A 566 -37.09 17.76 -15.88
C ILE A 566 -37.46 16.28 -15.83
N LYS A 567 -38.18 15.83 -14.79
CA LYS A 567 -38.64 14.43 -14.68
C LYS A 567 -39.63 14.01 -15.77
N SER A 568 -40.31 14.97 -16.40
CA SER A 568 -41.24 14.69 -17.50
C SER A 568 -40.54 14.53 -18.85
N LEU A 569 -39.26 14.91 -18.96
CA LEU A 569 -38.48 14.73 -20.18
C LEU A 569 -38.11 13.25 -20.36
N PRO A 570 -37.80 12.82 -21.60
CA PRO A 570 -37.16 11.53 -21.83
C PRO A 570 -35.87 11.36 -21.01
N LYS A 571 -35.39 10.12 -20.87
CA LYS A 571 -34.08 9.86 -20.26
C LYS A 571 -32.99 10.49 -21.14
N GLY A 572 -32.09 11.26 -20.53
CA GLY A 572 -31.09 12.00 -21.28
C GLY A 572 -30.36 13.06 -20.46
N ILE A 573 -29.48 13.79 -21.14
CA ILE A 573 -28.70 14.90 -20.57
C ILE A 573 -29.22 16.21 -21.17
N TYR A 574 -29.51 17.17 -20.29
CA TYR A 574 -30.07 18.47 -20.65
C TYR A 574 -29.22 19.60 -20.07
N ILE A 575 -29.25 20.77 -20.73
CA ILE A 575 -28.68 22.00 -20.19
C ILE A 575 -29.82 22.81 -19.59
N VAL A 576 -29.75 23.02 -18.28
CA VAL A 576 -30.74 23.76 -17.49
C VAL A 576 -30.00 24.82 -16.67
N ASN A 577 -30.31 26.10 -16.88
CA ASN A 577 -29.63 27.22 -16.20
C ASN A 577 -28.10 27.14 -16.26
N GLY A 578 -27.55 26.79 -17.43
CA GLY A 578 -26.11 26.66 -17.63
C GLY A 578 -25.48 25.42 -16.98
N LYS A 579 -26.27 24.51 -16.40
CA LYS A 579 -25.78 23.26 -15.78
C LYS A 579 -26.28 22.04 -16.52
N LYS A 580 -25.44 21.01 -16.59
CA LYS A 580 -25.85 19.68 -17.09
C LYS A 580 -26.71 19.00 -16.02
N VAL A 581 -27.90 18.56 -16.41
CA VAL A 581 -28.79 17.75 -15.58
C VAL A 581 -29.03 16.42 -16.29
N ILE A 582 -28.85 15.33 -15.56
CA ILE A 582 -29.13 13.97 -16.04
C ILE A 582 -30.52 13.58 -15.53
N ASN A 583 -31.40 13.20 -16.46
CA ASN A 583 -32.69 12.59 -16.14
C ASN A 583 -32.60 11.09 -16.39
N LEU A 584 -32.70 10.29 -15.33
CA LEU A 584 -32.46 8.83 -15.32
C LEU A 584 -33.73 8.00 -15.37
#